data_AF-A0A369JS37-F1
#
_entry.id   AF-A0A369JS37-F1
#
_cell.length_a   1.000
_cell.length_b   1.000
_cell.length_c   1.000
_cell.angle_alpha   90.00
_cell.angle_beta   90.00
_cell.angle_gamma   90.00
#
_symmetry.space_group_name_H-M   'P 1'
#
loop_
_entity.id
_entity.type
_entity.pdbx_description
1 polymer ?
#
loop_
_entity_poly.entity_id
_entity_poly.type
_entity_poly.pdbx_seq_one_letter_code
_entity_poly.pdbx_strand_id
1 'polypeptide(L)'
;MAFATLTVSLLLFASAQVARSGLIKRVACADGVHTVTNAACCALFPILDDIQTNLFDGGECGEEARSGGMPRPRVTNTADTQVHESLRLTFHDAIGFSFTRGGGGADGSIITFDEIETAFHANGGIDDIVDAQKPFVAKHNISAGDFIQFAGAVGVSNCPGAPRLNFFLGRPDAKAASPDLLVPEPFDTVTSILARFADAGITPAEVVALIASHSIAASDHVDETIPGTPFDSTPGIFDTQVFIEVQLRGTLFPGTGGNQGEVQSPLRGEIRLQSDHDLARDSRTACEWQSFANNQAKMQSAFKAAMLKLSLLGQNQANMVDCSDVIPNPPSLKTSAHLPAGENMNSIEQACATAAFPSITAEPGPATAVPPVPPS
;
A
#
# COMPACT_ATOMS: atom_id res chain seq x y z
N MET A 1 -5.61 79.09 -14.37
CA MET A 1 -5.03 77.74 -14.47
C MET A 1 -5.69 76.88 -13.41
N ALA A 2 -6.52 75.94 -13.84
CA ALA A 2 -7.37 75.12 -12.98
C ALA A 2 -6.56 73.96 -12.38
N PHE A 3 -6.56 73.82 -11.05
CA PHE A 3 -6.07 72.63 -10.37
C PHE A 3 -7.25 71.69 -10.13
N ALA A 4 -7.29 70.59 -10.88
CA ALA A 4 -8.25 69.51 -10.70
C ALA A 4 -7.79 68.61 -9.55
N THR A 5 -8.63 68.47 -8.52
CA THR A 5 -8.48 67.48 -7.45
C THR A 5 -8.91 66.11 -7.96
N LEU A 6 -7.94 65.19 -8.09
CA LEU A 6 -8.19 63.79 -8.44
C LEU A 6 -8.42 62.99 -7.15
N THR A 7 -9.67 62.70 -6.82
CA THR A 7 -10.04 61.73 -5.77
C THR A 7 -9.92 60.32 -6.32
N VAL A 8 -8.98 59.54 -5.80
CA VAL A 8 -8.84 58.10 -6.07
C VAL A 8 -9.79 57.34 -5.14
N SER A 9 -10.87 56.78 -5.68
CA SER A 9 -11.74 55.85 -4.97
C SER A 9 -11.16 54.44 -5.08
N LEU A 10 -10.61 53.91 -3.99
CA LEU A 10 -10.30 52.48 -3.87
C LEU A 10 -11.61 51.69 -3.73
N LEU A 11 -12.00 50.98 -4.77
CA LEU A 11 -13.03 49.94 -4.70
C LEU A 11 -12.38 48.63 -4.25
N LEU A 12 -12.56 48.29 -2.97
CA LEU A 12 -12.27 46.97 -2.42
C LEU A 12 -13.32 45.98 -2.96
N PHE A 13 -12.96 45.21 -3.98
CA PHE A 13 -13.72 44.02 -4.38
C PHE A 13 -13.45 42.90 -3.37
N ALA A 14 -14.33 42.76 -2.37
CA ALA A 14 -14.41 41.54 -1.58
C ALA A 14 -15.11 40.46 -2.42
N SER A 15 -14.33 39.59 -3.05
CA SER A 15 -14.85 38.38 -3.69
C SER A 15 -15.32 37.40 -2.61
N ALA A 16 -16.61 37.43 -2.28
CA ALA A 16 -17.25 36.37 -1.51
C ALA A 16 -17.23 35.07 -2.34
N GLN A 17 -16.30 34.17 -2.05
CA GLN A 17 -16.38 32.81 -2.55
C GLN A 17 -17.54 32.12 -1.81
N VAL A 18 -18.71 32.13 -2.43
CA VAL A 18 -19.81 31.26 -2.03
C VAL A 18 -19.38 29.84 -2.35
N ALA A 19 -18.91 29.12 -1.34
CA ALA A 19 -18.75 27.68 -1.41
C ALA A 19 -20.12 27.08 -1.71
N ARG A 20 -20.35 26.65 -2.96
CA ARG A 20 -21.45 25.75 -3.30
C ARG A 20 -21.11 24.38 -2.71
N SER A 21 -21.34 24.22 -1.42
CA SER A 21 -21.49 22.89 -0.85
C SER A 21 -22.83 22.35 -1.35
N GLY A 22 -22.81 21.77 -2.55
CA GLY A 22 -23.96 21.05 -3.06
C GLY A 22 -24.27 19.91 -2.09
N LEU A 23 -25.50 19.84 -1.59
CA LEU A 23 -25.98 18.70 -0.82
C LEU A 23 -25.80 17.44 -1.70
N ILE A 24 -24.75 16.66 -1.44
CA ILE A 24 -24.58 15.37 -2.09
C ILE A 24 -25.71 14.48 -1.59
N LYS A 25 -26.66 14.16 -2.48
CA LYS A 25 -27.79 13.31 -2.15
C LYS A 25 -27.27 11.91 -1.83
N ARG A 26 -27.50 11.43 -0.61
CA ARG A 26 -27.18 10.07 -0.20
C ARG A 26 -28.37 9.14 -0.47
N VAL A 27 -28.06 7.87 -0.74
CA VAL A 27 -28.99 6.76 -0.93
C VAL A 27 -28.87 5.85 0.28
N ALA A 28 -30.00 5.48 0.89
CA ALA A 28 -30.03 4.47 1.95
C ALA A 28 -29.95 3.07 1.32
N CYS A 29 -29.09 2.22 1.86
CA CYS A 29 -28.98 0.83 1.44
C CYS A 29 -30.12 -0.01 2.04
N ALA A 30 -30.38 -1.17 1.43
CA ALA A 30 -31.49 -2.04 1.83
C ALA A 30 -31.32 -2.65 3.23
N ASP A 31 -30.09 -2.64 3.77
CA ASP A 31 -29.77 -3.07 5.13
C ASP A 31 -30.34 -2.13 6.21
N GLY A 32 -30.75 -0.91 5.86
CA GLY A 32 -31.24 0.09 6.81
C GLY A 32 -30.18 0.68 7.75
N VAL A 33 -28.91 0.32 7.55
CA VAL A 33 -27.76 0.76 8.37
C VAL A 33 -26.90 1.76 7.59
N HIS A 34 -26.65 1.48 6.31
CA HIS A 34 -25.66 2.21 5.54
C HIS A 34 -26.30 3.24 4.59
N THR A 35 -25.53 4.29 4.30
CA THR A 35 -25.89 5.28 3.28
C THR A 35 -24.69 5.57 2.39
N VAL A 36 -24.92 5.60 1.08
CA VAL A 36 -23.88 5.79 0.05
C VAL A 36 -24.23 6.94 -0.86
N THR A 37 -23.25 7.45 -1.59
CA THR A 37 -23.44 8.50 -2.60
C THR A 37 -24.01 7.96 -3.91
N ASN A 38 -23.79 6.67 -4.22
CA ASN A 38 -24.36 5.97 -5.36
C ASN A 38 -24.95 4.61 -4.95
N ALA A 39 -26.19 4.32 -5.35
CA ALA A 39 -26.91 3.10 -5.00
C ALA A 39 -26.18 1.80 -5.40
N ALA A 40 -25.36 1.83 -6.46
CA ALA A 40 -24.58 0.67 -6.88
C ALA A 40 -23.59 0.19 -5.80
N CYS A 41 -23.11 1.10 -4.95
CA CYS A 41 -22.17 0.79 -3.87
C CYS A 41 -22.79 -0.03 -2.74
N CYS A 42 -24.13 -0.07 -2.61
CA CYS A 42 -24.79 -0.84 -1.56
C CYS A 42 -24.51 -2.35 -1.65
N ALA A 43 -24.22 -2.86 -2.85
CA ALA A 43 -23.88 -4.27 -3.05
C ALA A 43 -22.55 -4.66 -2.41
N LEU A 44 -21.71 -3.70 -2.02
CA LEU A 44 -20.39 -3.94 -1.45
C LEU A 44 -20.42 -4.17 0.06
N PHE A 45 -21.45 -3.74 0.80
CA PHE A 45 -21.51 -3.98 2.25
C PHE A 45 -21.58 -5.46 2.62
N PRO A 46 -22.39 -6.31 1.96
CA PRO A 46 -22.33 -7.76 2.20
C PRO A 46 -20.96 -8.37 1.89
N ILE A 47 -20.23 -7.83 0.91
CA ILE A 47 -18.87 -8.28 0.58
C ILE A 47 -17.91 -7.83 1.69
N LEU A 48 -18.01 -6.58 2.13
CA LEU A 48 -17.23 -6.01 3.22
C LEU A 48 -17.37 -6.86 4.49
N ASP A 49 -18.60 -7.14 4.91
CA ASP A 49 -18.88 -7.93 6.11
C ASP A 49 -18.29 -9.35 6.00
N ASP A 50 -18.39 -9.95 4.82
CA ASP A 50 -17.90 -11.31 4.56
C ASP A 50 -16.37 -11.36 4.57
N ILE A 51 -15.68 -10.46 3.86
CA ILE A 51 -14.21 -10.47 3.83
C ILE A 51 -13.62 -10.01 5.16
N GLN A 52 -14.23 -9.05 5.87
CA GLN A 52 -13.76 -8.70 7.21
C GLN A 52 -13.86 -9.89 8.17
N THR A 53 -14.92 -10.70 8.05
CA THR A 53 -15.12 -11.85 8.95
C THR A 53 -14.28 -13.07 8.57
N ASN A 54 -14.20 -13.37 7.27
CA ASN A 54 -13.74 -14.67 6.78
C ASN A 54 -12.43 -14.62 5.97
N LEU A 55 -12.01 -13.43 5.52
CA LEU A 55 -10.73 -13.22 4.83
C LEU A 55 -9.72 -12.53 5.77
N PHE A 56 -10.18 -11.58 6.59
CA PHE A 56 -9.32 -10.76 7.47
C PHE A 56 -9.56 -11.01 8.97
N ASP A 57 -10.08 -12.18 9.35
CA ASP A 57 -10.16 -12.64 10.74
C ASP A 57 -10.80 -11.68 11.76
N GLY A 58 -11.81 -10.95 11.31
CA GLY A 58 -12.49 -9.93 12.12
C GLY A 58 -11.90 -8.52 11.95
N GLY A 59 -11.20 -8.27 10.85
CA GLY A 59 -10.65 -6.97 10.49
C GLY A 59 -9.28 -6.69 11.11
N GLU A 60 -8.44 -7.71 11.26
CA GLU A 60 -7.06 -7.57 11.72
C GLU A 60 -6.15 -7.12 10.55
N CYS A 61 -5.08 -6.39 10.86
CA CYS A 61 -3.99 -6.07 9.92
C CYS A 61 -2.73 -6.78 10.40
N GLY A 62 -2.59 -8.07 10.06
CA GLY A 62 -1.43 -8.92 10.41
C GLY A 62 -1.11 -8.97 11.91
N GLU A 63 -1.54 -10.03 12.62
CA GLU A 63 -1.52 -10.21 14.09
C GLU A 63 -0.91 -9.06 14.90
N GLU A 64 -1.74 -8.13 15.36
CA GLU A 64 -1.31 -7.25 16.45
C GLU A 64 -1.33 -8.05 17.74
N ALA A 65 -0.14 -8.46 18.18
CA ALA A 65 0.20 -9.11 19.44
C ALA A 65 -0.80 -8.76 20.56
N ARG A 66 -1.81 -9.63 20.77
CA ARG A 66 -2.61 -9.56 21.98
C ARG A 66 -1.70 -9.88 23.15
N SER A 67 -1.19 -8.84 23.79
CA SER A 67 -0.67 -8.91 25.15
C SER A 67 -1.79 -9.37 26.10
N GLY A 68 -2.03 -10.69 26.19
CA GLY A 68 -2.77 -11.32 27.28
C GLY A 68 -4.17 -11.91 26.98
N GLY A 69 -4.54 -12.22 25.74
CA GLY A 69 -5.82 -12.86 25.41
C GLY A 69 -5.67 -14.31 24.94
N MET A 70 -6.38 -15.26 25.56
CA MET A 70 -6.40 -16.67 25.14
C MET A 70 -6.90 -16.79 23.67
N PRO A 71 -6.22 -17.56 22.81
CA PRO A 71 -6.60 -17.68 21.39
C PRO A 71 -7.99 -18.31 21.23
N ARG A 72 -8.79 -17.78 20.30
CA ARG A 72 -10.05 -18.43 19.90
C ARG A 72 -9.72 -19.73 19.13
N PRO A 73 -10.59 -20.76 19.17
CA PRO A 73 -10.37 -21.96 18.39
C PRO A 73 -10.39 -21.62 16.90
N ARG A 74 -9.27 -21.91 16.24
CA ARG A 74 -9.01 -21.78 14.80
C ARG A 74 -10.02 -22.61 14.00
N VAL A 75 -10.78 -21.99 13.09
CA VAL A 75 -11.78 -22.68 12.25
C VAL A 75 -11.19 -23.13 10.91
N THR A 76 -10.11 -22.51 10.44
CA THR A 76 -9.37 -22.90 9.22
C THR A 76 -7.90 -22.53 9.35
N ASN A 77 -7.04 -23.18 8.59
CA ASN A 77 -5.59 -23.10 8.73
C ASN A 77 -4.93 -21.83 8.17
N THR A 78 -5.66 -20.77 7.79
CA THR A 78 -5.10 -19.83 6.82
C THR A 78 -5.55 -18.37 6.92
N ALA A 79 -5.03 -17.52 7.82
CA ALA A 79 -5.54 -16.14 7.88
C ALA A 79 -4.64 -15.00 8.41
N ASP A 80 -3.41 -15.26 8.80
CA ASP A 80 -2.63 -14.22 9.50
C ASP A 80 -1.92 -13.22 8.54
N THR A 81 -1.77 -13.52 7.24
CA THR A 81 -1.11 -12.66 6.20
C THR A 81 -2.04 -12.04 5.15
N GLN A 82 -3.34 -12.32 5.18
CA GLN A 82 -4.22 -12.04 4.03
C GLN A 82 -4.37 -10.54 3.70
N VAL A 83 -4.21 -9.63 4.67
CA VAL A 83 -4.19 -8.18 4.39
C VAL A 83 -2.95 -7.77 3.60
N HIS A 84 -1.77 -8.24 4.01
CA HIS A 84 -0.49 -7.92 3.35
C HIS A 84 -0.49 -8.49 1.92
N GLU A 85 -0.92 -9.74 1.77
CA GLU A 85 -1.03 -10.41 0.47
C GLU A 85 -2.09 -9.76 -0.42
N SER A 86 -3.24 -9.33 0.13
CA SER A 86 -4.27 -8.63 -0.64
C SER A 86 -3.78 -7.27 -1.15
N LEU A 87 -2.99 -6.54 -0.34
CA LEU A 87 -2.35 -5.30 -0.78
C LEU A 87 -1.33 -5.58 -1.88
N ARG A 88 -0.46 -6.58 -1.71
CA ARG A 88 0.49 -7.01 -2.75
C ARG A 88 -0.24 -7.38 -4.04
N LEU A 89 -1.32 -8.15 -3.97
CA LEU A 89 -2.12 -8.57 -5.11
C LEU A 89 -2.65 -7.39 -5.94
N THR A 90 -3.01 -6.26 -5.28
CA THR A 90 -3.44 -5.06 -6.01
C THR A 90 -2.37 -4.52 -6.95
N PHE A 91 -1.09 -4.61 -6.56
CA PHE A 91 0.04 -4.19 -7.37
C PHE A 91 0.32 -5.17 -8.50
N HIS A 92 0.36 -6.47 -8.19
CA HIS A 92 0.68 -7.52 -9.16
C HIS A 92 -0.36 -7.63 -10.28
N ASP A 93 -1.64 -7.41 -9.98
CA ASP A 93 -2.70 -7.23 -10.99
C ASP A 93 -2.46 -5.94 -11.80
N ALA A 94 -2.44 -4.79 -11.11
CA ALA A 94 -2.48 -3.49 -11.75
C ALA A 94 -1.25 -3.15 -12.61
N ILE A 95 -0.05 -3.54 -12.18
CA ILE A 95 1.20 -3.20 -12.88
C ILE A 95 1.43 -4.05 -14.15
N GLY A 96 0.61 -5.08 -14.35
CA GLY A 96 0.42 -5.84 -15.60
C GLY A 96 -0.19 -4.99 -16.73
N PHE A 97 0.31 -3.77 -16.90
CA PHE A 97 -0.10 -2.78 -17.89
C PHE A 97 1.11 -2.09 -18.47
N SER A 98 1.21 -2.03 -19.79
CA SER A 98 2.25 -1.31 -20.52
C SER A 98 1.66 -0.62 -21.73
N PHE A 99 1.94 0.67 -21.91
CA PHE A 99 1.54 1.41 -23.12
C PHE A 99 2.15 0.81 -24.40
N THR A 100 3.27 0.08 -24.26
CA THR A 100 4.03 -0.44 -25.41
C THR A 100 3.92 -1.96 -25.57
N ARG A 101 3.72 -2.70 -24.47
CA ARG A 101 3.74 -4.18 -24.45
C ARG A 101 2.37 -4.81 -24.23
N GLY A 102 1.34 -4.04 -23.90
CA GLY A 102 0.00 -4.56 -23.58
C GLY A 102 -0.19 -4.88 -22.10
N GLY A 103 -1.14 -5.76 -21.79
CA GLY A 103 -1.63 -6.00 -20.43
C GLY A 103 -2.81 -5.09 -20.06
N GLY A 104 -3.75 -5.63 -19.29
CA GLY A 104 -5.03 -4.98 -18.99
C GLY A 104 -5.00 -4.07 -17.76
N GLY A 105 -3.94 -4.10 -16.97
CA GLY A 105 -3.82 -3.34 -15.74
C GLY A 105 -4.70 -3.89 -14.63
N ALA A 106 -5.36 -3.01 -13.88
CA ALA A 106 -6.22 -3.40 -12.77
C ALA A 106 -7.52 -3.99 -13.31
N ASP A 107 -7.49 -5.21 -13.82
CA ASP A 107 -8.59 -5.90 -14.51
C ASP A 107 -8.93 -7.27 -13.92
N GLY A 108 -8.17 -7.75 -12.94
CA GLY A 108 -8.35 -9.07 -12.32
C GLY A 108 -7.84 -10.22 -13.19
N SER A 109 -6.97 -9.94 -14.16
CA SER A 109 -6.35 -10.95 -15.01
C SER A 109 -5.57 -11.97 -14.19
N ILE A 110 -4.89 -11.55 -13.11
CA ILE A 110 -4.13 -12.45 -12.23
C ILE A 110 -5.00 -13.49 -11.49
N ILE A 111 -6.29 -13.21 -11.25
CA ILE A 111 -7.25 -14.19 -10.72
C ILE A 111 -7.89 -15.01 -11.85
N THR A 112 -8.15 -14.38 -13.00
CA THR A 112 -8.90 -14.98 -14.12
C THR A 112 -8.04 -15.95 -14.93
N PHE A 113 -6.74 -15.66 -15.03
CA PHE A 113 -5.72 -16.41 -15.76
C PHE A 113 -4.58 -16.80 -14.82
N ASP A 114 -4.93 -17.20 -13.60
CA ASP A 114 -3.99 -17.51 -12.53
C ASP A 114 -3.00 -18.61 -12.92
N GLU A 115 -3.44 -19.67 -13.62
CA GLU A 115 -2.57 -20.75 -14.12
C GLU A 115 -1.40 -20.24 -15.00
N ILE A 116 -1.54 -19.04 -15.59
CA ILE A 116 -0.50 -18.39 -16.38
C ILE A 116 0.28 -17.39 -15.54
N GLU A 117 -0.42 -16.45 -14.89
CA GLU A 117 0.22 -15.29 -14.27
C GLU A 117 0.91 -15.64 -12.95
N THR A 118 0.37 -16.53 -12.12
CA THR A 118 1.00 -16.91 -10.86
C THR A 118 2.26 -17.78 -11.08
N ALA A 119 2.43 -18.33 -12.28
CA ALA A 119 3.62 -19.06 -12.67
C ALA A 119 4.80 -18.14 -13.08
N PHE A 120 4.58 -16.83 -13.23
CA PHE A 120 5.67 -15.89 -13.49
C PHE A 120 6.56 -15.75 -12.25
N HIS A 121 7.87 -15.68 -12.45
CA HIS A 121 8.83 -15.64 -11.34
C HIS A 121 8.57 -14.46 -10.39
N ALA A 122 8.28 -13.28 -10.94
CA ALA A 122 7.95 -12.09 -10.17
C ALA A 122 6.65 -12.22 -9.34
N ASN A 123 5.77 -13.16 -9.67
CA ASN A 123 4.51 -13.43 -8.97
C ASN A 123 4.61 -14.58 -7.95
N GLY A 124 5.82 -15.07 -7.62
CA GLY A 124 5.99 -16.13 -6.61
C GLY A 124 5.28 -15.80 -5.29
N GLY A 125 4.50 -16.75 -4.78
CA GLY A 125 3.71 -16.63 -3.55
C GLY A 125 2.44 -15.77 -3.66
N ILE A 126 1.98 -15.46 -4.87
CA ILE A 126 0.67 -14.78 -5.08
C ILE A 126 -0.49 -15.78 -5.19
N ASP A 127 -0.21 -17.03 -5.54
CA ASP A 127 -1.21 -18.08 -5.73
C ASP A 127 -2.06 -18.34 -4.49
N ASP A 128 -1.47 -18.33 -3.29
CA ASP A 128 -2.21 -18.55 -2.04
C ASP A 128 -3.35 -17.53 -1.84
N ILE A 129 -3.06 -16.23 -2.02
CA ILE A 129 -4.09 -15.19 -1.88
C ILE A 129 -5.06 -15.17 -3.05
N VAL A 130 -4.62 -15.52 -4.26
CA VAL A 130 -5.52 -15.68 -5.41
C VAL A 130 -6.55 -16.78 -5.13
N ASP A 131 -6.10 -17.92 -4.63
CA ASP A 131 -6.97 -19.05 -4.28
C ASP A 131 -7.88 -18.75 -3.10
N ALA A 132 -7.42 -17.96 -2.12
CA ALA A 132 -8.25 -17.48 -1.02
C ALA A 132 -9.34 -16.50 -1.49
N GLN A 133 -9.05 -15.63 -2.47
CA GLN A 133 -10.00 -14.60 -2.95
C GLN A 133 -11.02 -15.13 -3.98
N LYS A 134 -10.65 -16.11 -4.82
CA LYS A 134 -11.52 -16.68 -5.87
C LYS A 134 -12.93 -17.09 -5.39
N PRO A 135 -13.11 -17.80 -4.26
CA PRO A 135 -14.44 -18.16 -3.75
C PRO A 135 -15.32 -16.95 -3.46
N PHE A 136 -14.76 -15.84 -2.98
CA PHE A 136 -15.51 -14.62 -2.71
C PHE A 136 -15.94 -13.90 -4.00
N VAL A 137 -15.06 -13.84 -5.00
CA VAL A 137 -15.39 -13.34 -6.34
C VAL A 137 -16.60 -14.10 -6.90
N ALA A 138 -16.57 -15.42 -6.86
CA ALA A 138 -17.66 -16.27 -7.34
C ALA A 138 -18.95 -16.13 -6.50
N LYS A 139 -18.84 -16.12 -5.17
CA LYS A 139 -19.97 -16.03 -4.24
C LYS A 139 -20.74 -14.72 -4.39
N HIS A 140 -20.04 -13.60 -4.57
CA HIS A 140 -20.65 -12.27 -4.64
C HIS A 140 -20.91 -11.80 -6.07
N ASN A 141 -20.50 -12.56 -7.08
CA ASN A 141 -20.68 -12.22 -8.49
C ASN A 141 -20.20 -10.79 -8.81
N ILE A 142 -19.01 -10.47 -8.32
CA ILE A 142 -18.26 -9.23 -8.56
C ILE A 142 -17.11 -9.55 -9.52
N SER A 143 -16.69 -8.60 -10.36
CA SER A 143 -15.53 -8.86 -11.22
C SER A 143 -14.27 -9.04 -10.39
N ALA A 144 -13.34 -9.87 -10.88
CA ALA A 144 -12.08 -10.13 -10.19
C ALA A 144 -11.30 -8.83 -9.93
N GLY A 145 -11.21 -7.95 -10.92
CA GLY A 145 -10.50 -6.68 -10.77
C GLY A 145 -11.13 -5.77 -9.70
N ASP A 146 -12.47 -5.71 -9.63
CA ASP A 146 -13.12 -4.93 -8.58
C ASP A 146 -12.90 -5.56 -7.20
N PHE A 147 -12.92 -6.89 -7.10
CA PHE A 147 -12.69 -7.57 -5.84
C PHE A 147 -11.26 -7.39 -5.32
N ILE A 148 -10.23 -7.54 -6.15
CA ILE A 148 -8.82 -7.35 -5.76
C ILE A 148 -8.62 -5.96 -5.15
N GLN A 149 -9.08 -4.93 -5.86
CA GLN A 149 -8.90 -3.54 -5.44
C GLN A 149 -9.77 -3.21 -4.21
N PHE A 150 -10.93 -3.86 -4.07
CA PHE A 150 -11.77 -3.74 -2.88
C PHE A 150 -11.12 -4.38 -1.66
N ALA A 151 -10.65 -5.64 -1.79
CA ALA A 151 -9.99 -6.38 -0.72
C ALA A 151 -8.72 -5.67 -0.25
N GLY A 152 -7.88 -5.18 -1.17
CA GLY A 152 -6.71 -4.36 -0.80
C GLY A 152 -7.08 -3.07 -0.08
N ALA A 153 -8.10 -2.34 -0.54
CA ALA A 153 -8.55 -1.10 0.11
C ALA A 153 -9.16 -1.34 1.50
N VAL A 154 -9.91 -2.43 1.67
CA VAL A 154 -10.48 -2.84 2.97
C VAL A 154 -9.38 -3.34 3.90
N GLY A 155 -8.48 -4.20 3.44
CA GLY A 155 -7.37 -4.72 4.23
C GLY A 155 -6.48 -3.59 4.76
N VAL A 156 -6.07 -2.66 3.88
CA VAL A 156 -5.32 -1.45 4.30
C VAL A 156 -6.08 -0.64 5.35
N SER A 157 -7.42 -0.61 5.29
CA SER A 157 -8.23 0.11 6.28
C SER A 157 -8.25 -0.54 7.66
N ASN A 158 -7.80 -1.78 7.80
CA ASN A 158 -7.63 -2.43 9.10
C ASN A 158 -6.36 -1.95 9.82
N CYS A 159 -5.37 -1.46 9.08
CA CYS A 159 -4.06 -1.11 9.61
C CYS A 159 -4.09 0.27 10.30
N PRO A 160 -3.69 0.37 11.58
CA PRO A 160 -3.55 1.65 12.25
C PRO A 160 -2.60 2.59 11.50
N GLY A 161 -3.01 3.84 11.32
CA GLY A 161 -2.21 4.84 10.62
C GLY A 161 -2.33 4.81 9.09
N ALA A 162 -3.05 3.87 8.50
CA ALA A 162 -3.28 3.87 7.06
C ALA A 162 -4.18 5.04 6.62
N PRO A 163 -4.04 5.54 5.38
CA PRO A 163 -5.06 6.38 4.78
C PRO A 163 -6.26 5.53 4.36
N ARG A 164 -7.47 6.11 4.43
CA ARG A 164 -8.65 5.51 3.80
C ARG A 164 -8.50 5.58 2.28
N LEU A 165 -8.21 4.46 1.63
CA LEU A 165 -8.03 4.39 0.18
C LEU A 165 -9.34 4.68 -0.57
N ASN A 166 -9.18 5.11 -1.82
CA ASN A 166 -10.30 5.27 -2.74
C ASN A 166 -10.69 3.92 -3.33
N PHE A 167 -11.98 3.73 -3.60
CA PHE A 167 -12.47 2.55 -4.30
C PHE A 167 -13.45 2.96 -5.39
N PHE A 168 -13.15 2.58 -6.63
CA PHE A 168 -14.00 2.78 -7.79
C PHE A 168 -14.48 1.41 -8.28
N LEU A 169 -15.79 1.24 -8.40
CA LEU A 169 -16.45 0.02 -8.88
C LEU A 169 -16.72 0.11 -10.39
N GLY A 170 -16.57 -1.00 -11.11
CA GLY A 170 -16.96 -1.12 -12.51
C GLY A 170 -15.88 -1.63 -13.45
N ARG A 171 -14.88 -2.37 -12.95
CA ARG A 171 -13.89 -3.03 -13.81
C ARG A 171 -14.54 -4.14 -14.62
N PRO A 172 -14.36 -4.18 -15.95
CA PRO A 172 -14.82 -5.29 -16.77
C PRO A 172 -13.97 -6.54 -16.50
N ASP A 173 -14.49 -7.70 -16.87
CA ASP A 173 -13.72 -8.95 -16.83
C ASP A 173 -12.48 -8.87 -17.73
N ALA A 174 -11.37 -9.40 -17.23
CA ALA A 174 -10.11 -9.49 -17.97
C ALA A 174 -10.28 -10.26 -19.29
N LYS A 175 -9.59 -9.82 -20.34
CA LYS A 175 -9.71 -10.39 -21.70
C LYS A 175 -8.59 -11.35 -22.06
N ALA A 176 -7.45 -11.24 -21.40
CA ALA A 176 -6.27 -12.05 -21.60
C ALA A 176 -5.37 -11.94 -20.36
N ALA A 177 -4.48 -12.92 -20.18
CA ALA A 177 -3.41 -12.84 -19.20
C ALA A 177 -2.47 -11.66 -19.51
N SER A 178 -1.92 -11.07 -18.46
CA SER A 178 -0.83 -10.11 -18.54
C SER A 178 0.42 -10.72 -19.22
N PRO A 179 1.17 -9.95 -20.03
CA PRO A 179 2.51 -10.35 -20.42
C PRO A 179 3.44 -10.49 -19.20
N ASP A 180 4.26 -11.54 -19.18
CA ASP A 180 5.34 -11.71 -18.19
C ASP A 180 6.35 -10.54 -18.23
N LEU A 181 7.21 -10.40 -17.21
CA LEU A 181 8.26 -9.37 -17.09
C LEU A 181 7.71 -7.94 -17.04
N LEU A 182 6.49 -7.76 -16.53
CA LEU A 182 5.87 -6.45 -16.27
C LEU A 182 5.88 -6.09 -14.78
N VAL A 183 6.02 -7.06 -13.89
CA VAL A 183 6.18 -6.87 -12.45
C VAL A 183 7.68 -6.72 -12.13
N PRO A 184 8.12 -5.63 -11.47
CA PRO A 184 9.50 -5.46 -11.03
C PRO A 184 9.94 -6.52 -10.02
N GLU A 185 11.21 -6.88 -10.06
CA GLU A 185 11.81 -7.87 -9.16
C GLU A 185 12.73 -7.20 -8.13
N PRO A 186 12.94 -7.79 -6.93
CA PRO A 186 13.72 -7.14 -5.87
C PRO A 186 15.20 -6.95 -6.24
N PHE A 187 15.70 -7.64 -7.27
CA PHE A 187 17.06 -7.51 -7.79
C PHE A 187 17.17 -6.63 -9.04
N ASP A 188 16.06 -6.04 -9.50
CA ASP A 188 16.10 -5.09 -10.61
C ASP A 188 16.85 -3.81 -10.23
N THR A 189 17.60 -3.27 -11.19
CA THR A 189 18.25 -1.97 -10.98
C THR A 189 17.20 -0.85 -10.84
N VAL A 190 17.49 0.19 -10.05
CA VAL A 190 16.63 1.38 -9.93
C VAL A 190 16.25 1.96 -11.30
N THR A 191 17.18 1.95 -12.27
CA THR A 191 16.87 2.42 -13.63
C THR A 191 15.83 1.54 -14.33
N SER A 192 15.88 0.22 -14.16
CA SER A 192 14.88 -0.71 -14.70
C SER A 192 13.52 -0.49 -14.04
N ILE A 193 13.49 -0.43 -12.71
CA ILE A 193 12.27 -0.20 -11.92
C ILE A 193 11.61 1.12 -12.35
N LEU A 194 12.35 2.23 -12.33
CA LEU A 194 11.80 3.53 -12.70
C LEU A 194 11.33 3.59 -14.15
N ALA A 195 12.01 2.90 -15.07
CA ALA A 195 11.55 2.81 -16.46
C ALA A 195 10.26 1.99 -16.59
N ARG A 196 10.14 0.88 -15.85
CA ARG A 196 8.94 0.03 -15.83
C ARG A 196 7.73 0.81 -15.31
N PHE A 197 7.87 1.49 -14.18
CA PHE A 197 6.81 2.33 -13.63
C PHE A 197 6.47 3.51 -14.55
N ALA A 198 7.46 4.15 -15.18
CA ALA A 198 7.21 5.23 -16.13
C ALA A 198 6.41 4.78 -17.36
N ASP A 199 6.62 3.56 -17.85
CA ASP A 199 5.83 2.94 -18.93
C ASP A 199 4.39 2.59 -18.48
N ALA A 200 4.12 2.48 -17.18
CA ALA A 200 2.77 2.46 -16.61
C ALA A 200 2.25 3.88 -16.25
N GLY A 201 3.02 4.94 -16.53
CA GLY A 201 2.67 6.32 -16.24
C GLY A 201 2.92 6.76 -14.79
N ILE A 202 3.64 5.98 -13.99
CA ILE A 202 3.96 6.25 -12.58
C ILE A 202 5.35 6.90 -12.47
N THR A 203 5.43 8.02 -11.76
CA THR A 203 6.65 8.82 -11.57
C THR A 203 7.54 8.26 -10.46
N PRO A 204 8.85 8.59 -10.41
CA PRO A 204 9.72 8.14 -9.33
C PRO A 204 9.23 8.49 -7.92
N ALA A 205 8.61 9.66 -7.72
CA ALA A 205 8.04 10.03 -6.44
C ALA A 205 6.82 9.17 -6.07
N GLU A 206 5.99 8.81 -7.05
CA GLU A 206 4.88 7.88 -6.86
C GLU A 206 5.36 6.44 -6.62
N VAL A 207 6.49 6.02 -7.20
CA VAL A 207 7.13 4.72 -6.87
C VAL A 207 7.47 4.69 -5.39
N VAL A 208 8.19 5.69 -4.88
CA VAL A 208 8.53 5.78 -3.45
C VAL A 208 7.27 5.83 -2.58
N ALA A 209 6.23 6.55 -3.03
CA ALA A 209 4.96 6.59 -2.31
C ALA A 209 4.31 5.19 -2.22
N LEU A 210 4.33 4.39 -3.30
CA LEU A 210 3.79 3.02 -3.31
C LEU A 210 4.59 2.05 -2.43
N ILE A 211 5.91 2.27 -2.26
CA ILE A 211 6.74 1.50 -1.32
C ILE A 211 6.28 1.66 0.13
N ALA A 212 5.46 2.67 0.48
CA ALA A 212 4.83 2.73 1.80
C ALA A 212 3.98 1.47 2.12
N SER A 213 3.55 0.71 1.10
CA SER A 213 2.96 -0.62 1.31
C SER A 213 3.87 -1.60 2.05
N HIS A 214 5.19 -1.46 1.93
CA HIS A 214 6.16 -2.30 2.62
C HIS A 214 6.20 -2.07 4.14
N SER A 215 5.52 -1.02 4.66
CA SER A 215 5.32 -0.83 6.11
C SER A 215 4.32 -1.82 6.71
N ILE A 216 3.50 -2.47 5.88
CA ILE A 216 2.54 -3.51 6.30
C ILE A 216 2.74 -4.76 5.46
N ALA A 217 3.96 -5.30 5.51
CA ALA A 217 4.37 -6.40 4.65
C ALA A 217 5.48 -7.26 5.26
N ALA A 218 5.57 -8.48 4.73
CA ALA A 218 6.62 -9.44 4.99
C ALA A 218 6.97 -10.24 3.73
N SER A 219 8.08 -10.94 3.78
CA SER A 219 8.55 -11.82 2.71
C SER A 219 8.54 -13.27 3.14
N ASP A 220 8.00 -14.13 2.27
CA ASP A 220 8.03 -15.59 2.43
C ASP A 220 9.09 -16.27 1.56
N HIS A 221 9.39 -15.70 0.39
CA HIS A 221 10.14 -16.41 -0.68
C HIS A 221 11.52 -15.83 -1.01
N VAL A 222 11.90 -14.68 -0.45
CA VAL A 222 13.28 -14.17 -0.64
C VAL A 222 14.28 -15.03 0.13
N ASP A 223 13.96 -15.39 1.36
CA ASP A 223 14.67 -16.44 2.12
C ASP A 223 13.64 -17.42 2.70
N GLU A 224 13.49 -18.58 2.05
CA GLU A 224 12.53 -19.61 2.43
C GLU A 224 12.86 -20.30 3.77
N THR A 225 14.03 -20.02 4.38
CA THR A 225 14.36 -20.55 5.72
C THR A 225 13.71 -19.75 6.85
N ILE A 226 13.19 -18.56 6.55
CA ILE A 226 12.57 -17.62 7.49
C ILE A 226 11.35 -16.92 6.86
N PRO A 227 10.31 -17.67 6.48
CA PRO A 227 9.08 -17.08 5.94
C PRO A 227 8.40 -16.15 6.96
N GLY A 228 7.64 -15.18 6.47
CA GLY A 228 6.99 -14.16 7.28
C GLY A 228 7.93 -13.09 7.83
N THR A 229 9.15 -12.96 7.32
CA THR A 229 10.08 -11.93 7.84
C THR A 229 9.69 -10.53 7.32
N PRO A 230 9.37 -9.57 8.20
CA PRO A 230 8.88 -8.25 7.80
C PRO A 230 9.97 -7.33 7.24
N PHE A 231 9.54 -6.30 6.51
CA PHE A 231 10.42 -5.28 5.94
C PHE A 231 10.70 -4.09 6.88
N ASP A 232 9.93 -3.96 7.95
CA ASP A 232 10.19 -3.05 9.06
C ASP A 232 9.80 -3.69 10.41
N SER A 233 10.05 -2.98 11.50
CA SER A 233 9.81 -3.46 12.86
C SER A 233 8.33 -3.46 13.29
N THR A 234 7.42 -2.93 12.47
CA THR A 234 6.00 -2.69 12.80
C THR A 234 5.05 -3.15 11.69
N PRO A 235 5.12 -4.41 11.21
CA PRO A 235 4.39 -4.85 10.01
C PRO A 235 2.85 -4.86 10.12
N GLY A 236 2.27 -4.62 11.29
CA GLY A 236 0.82 -4.43 11.46
C GLY A 236 0.37 -2.96 11.47
N ILE A 237 1.30 -2.01 11.43
CA ILE A 237 1.07 -0.57 11.56
C ILE A 237 1.54 0.12 10.30
N PHE A 238 0.66 0.90 9.65
CA PHE A 238 1.05 1.72 8.51
C PHE A 238 1.69 3.02 9.01
N ASP A 239 3.00 2.99 9.23
CA ASP A 239 3.79 4.12 9.68
C ASP A 239 5.05 4.35 8.83
N THR A 240 5.97 5.18 9.30
CA THR A 240 7.13 5.61 8.52
C THR A 240 8.37 4.74 8.79
N GLN A 241 8.27 3.66 9.56
CA GLN A 241 9.41 2.85 9.99
C GLN A 241 10.18 2.27 8.81
N VAL A 242 9.52 1.73 7.78
CA VAL A 242 10.21 1.27 6.55
C VAL A 242 11.12 2.35 5.93
N PHE A 243 10.71 3.62 5.92
CA PHE A 243 11.52 4.72 5.37
C PHE A 243 12.72 5.09 6.26
N ILE A 244 12.65 4.79 7.55
CA ILE A 244 13.73 4.99 8.52
C ILE A 244 14.69 3.81 8.51
N GLU A 245 14.16 2.61 8.64
CA GLU A 245 14.90 1.38 8.86
C GLU A 245 15.68 0.97 7.62
N VAL A 246 15.13 1.09 6.41
CA VAL A 246 15.89 0.88 5.16
C VAL A 246 17.06 1.87 5.02
N GLN A 247 16.98 3.07 5.62
CA GLN A 247 18.07 4.05 5.61
C GLN A 247 19.20 3.70 6.60
N LEU A 248 18.97 2.79 7.55
CA LEU A 248 20.03 2.31 8.44
C LEU A 248 21.07 1.48 7.69
N ARG A 249 22.31 1.50 8.17
CA ARG A 249 23.38 0.63 7.70
C ARG A 249 22.98 -0.84 7.90
N GLY A 250 23.02 -1.64 6.84
CA GLY A 250 22.85 -3.09 6.94
C GLY A 250 24.02 -3.72 7.71
N THR A 251 23.73 -4.64 8.63
CA THR A 251 24.74 -5.27 9.49
C THR A 251 24.70 -6.80 9.47
N LEU A 252 23.56 -7.40 9.10
CA LEU A 252 23.34 -8.84 9.11
C LEU A 252 22.34 -9.28 8.05
N PHE A 253 22.30 -10.57 7.76
CA PHE A 253 21.15 -11.23 7.12
C PHE A 253 20.34 -11.91 8.24
N PRO A 254 19.00 -11.76 8.30
CA PRO A 254 18.18 -12.34 9.36
C PRO A 254 18.18 -13.88 9.35
N GLY A 255 18.34 -14.48 8.16
CA GLY A 255 18.43 -15.93 7.94
C GLY A 255 19.77 -16.31 7.31
N THR A 256 19.70 -16.86 6.10
CA THR A 256 20.87 -17.20 5.28
C THR A 256 21.31 -16.00 4.44
N GLY A 257 22.59 -15.97 4.04
CA GLY A 257 23.09 -14.92 3.15
C GLY A 257 23.28 -15.45 1.72
N GLY A 258 23.19 -14.56 0.73
CA GLY A 258 23.41 -14.89 -0.69
C GLY A 258 22.14 -15.18 -1.48
N ASN A 259 20.97 -14.88 -0.93
CA ASN A 259 19.70 -14.93 -1.64
C ASN A 259 19.59 -13.79 -2.66
N GLN A 260 19.01 -14.07 -3.83
CA GLN A 260 18.91 -13.08 -4.91
C GLN A 260 17.90 -12.00 -4.54
N GLY A 261 18.29 -10.72 -4.64
CA GLY A 261 17.42 -9.60 -4.29
C GLY A 261 17.36 -9.29 -2.80
N GLU A 262 18.17 -9.96 -1.96
CA GLU A 262 18.33 -9.65 -0.54
C GLU A 262 19.66 -8.90 -0.29
N VAL A 263 19.64 -7.92 0.61
CA VAL A 263 20.83 -7.28 1.15
C VAL A 263 20.79 -7.28 2.69
N GLN A 264 21.91 -6.93 3.32
CA GLN A 264 21.97 -6.86 4.77
C GLN A 264 20.93 -5.88 5.34
N SER A 265 20.17 -6.39 6.31
CA SER A 265 19.20 -5.70 7.14
C SER A 265 19.89 -5.06 8.36
N PRO A 266 19.31 -4.00 8.98
CA PRO A 266 19.87 -3.37 10.17
C PRO A 266 19.45 -4.10 11.45
N LEU A 267 18.29 -4.77 11.47
CA LEU A 267 17.71 -5.40 12.65
C LEU A 267 17.65 -6.93 12.52
N ARG A 268 17.70 -7.61 13.66
CA ARG A 268 17.43 -9.05 13.71
C ARG A 268 15.94 -9.29 13.48
N GLY A 269 15.60 -10.23 12.60
CA GLY A 269 14.19 -10.54 12.28
C GLY A 269 13.54 -9.56 11.31
N GLU A 270 14.30 -8.63 10.71
CA GLU A 270 13.88 -7.79 9.59
C GLU A 270 14.65 -8.24 8.35
N ILE A 271 14.01 -8.33 7.20
CA ILE A 271 14.64 -8.61 5.90
C ILE A 271 14.63 -7.35 5.04
N ARG A 272 15.67 -7.16 4.22
CA ARG A 272 15.78 -5.98 3.37
C ARG A 272 15.96 -6.38 1.91
N LEU A 273 15.04 -5.90 1.07
CA LEU A 273 15.14 -6.06 -0.37
C LEU A 273 16.24 -5.15 -0.94
N GLN A 274 16.95 -5.66 -1.94
CA GLN A 274 17.97 -4.89 -2.65
C GLN A 274 17.35 -3.66 -3.35
N SER A 275 16.19 -3.82 -3.98
CA SER A 275 15.46 -2.72 -4.62
C SER A 275 15.17 -1.56 -3.67
N ASP A 276 14.72 -1.85 -2.45
CA ASP A 276 14.38 -0.84 -1.45
C ASP A 276 15.63 -0.13 -0.94
N HIS A 277 16.70 -0.90 -0.66
CA HIS A 277 18.00 -0.36 -0.30
C HIS A 277 18.52 0.63 -1.33
N ASP A 278 18.45 0.26 -2.61
CA ASP A 278 18.94 1.06 -3.74
C ASP A 278 18.04 2.27 -3.99
N LEU A 279 16.70 2.12 -3.95
CA LEU A 279 15.74 3.23 -4.10
C LEU A 279 15.90 4.27 -2.98
N ALA A 280 16.18 3.85 -1.75
CA ALA A 280 16.42 4.76 -0.63
C ALA A 280 17.72 5.58 -0.78
N ARG A 281 18.62 5.18 -1.69
CA ARG A 281 19.96 5.77 -1.86
C ARG A 281 20.20 6.40 -3.24
N ASP A 282 19.37 6.10 -4.23
CA ASP A 282 19.48 6.67 -5.57
C ASP A 282 19.10 8.16 -5.60
N SER A 283 19.88 8.99 -6.30
CA SER A 283 19.68 10.45 -6.33
C SER A 283 18.33 10.89 -6.91
N ARG A 284 17.65 10.02 -7.68
CA ARG A 284 16.33 10.28 -8.26
C ARG A 284 15.19 10.07 -7.26
N THR A 285 15.41 9.33 -6.18
CA THR A 285 14.36 8.87 -5.24
C THR A 285 14.68 9.16 -3.77
N ALA A 286 15.96 9.23 -3.38
CA ALA A 286 16.40 9.34 -1.99
C ALA A 286 15.80 10.54 -1.23
N CYS A 287 15.62 11.69 -1.88
CA CYS A 287 15.00 12.84 -1.22
C CYS A 287 13.50 12.68 -0.99
N GLU A 288 12.78 12.00 -1.90
CA GLU A 288 11.38 11.68 -1.65
C GLU A 288 11.26 10.57 -0.59
N TRP A 289 12.17 9.59 -0.59
CA TRP A 289 12.26 8.56 0.43
C TRP A 289 12.41 9.17 1.83
N GLN A 290 13.44 10.01 2.02
CA GLN A 290 13.70 10.69 3.28
C GLN A 290 12.54 11.63 3.70
N SER A 291 11.77 12.14 2.75
CA SER A 291 10.67 13.07 3.06
C SER A 291 9.52 12.42 3.83
N PHE A 292 9.42 11.09 3.82
CA PHE A 292 8.41 10.33 4.57
C PHE A 292 8.87 9.95 5.98
N ALA A 293 10.19 9.82 6.23
CA ALA A 293 10.77 9.28 7.45
C ALA A 293 10.31 9.91 8.79
N ASN A 294 9.75 11.14 8.79
CA ASN A 294 9.12 11.72 9.97
C ASN A 294 7.88 12.54 9.59
N ASN A 295 7.13 12.09 8.57
CA ASN A 295 6.00 12.84 8.02
C ASN A 295 4.86 11.90 7.60
N GLN A 296 4.17 11.34 8.60
CA GLN A 296 3.02 10.46 8.42
C GLN A 296 1.96 11.04 7.47
N ALA A 297 1.62 12.32 7.64
CA ALA A 297 0.59 12.96 6.83
C ALA A 297 0.98 13.02 5.34
N LYS A 298 2.26 13.30 5.04
CA LYS A 298 2.76 13.28 3.66
C LYS A 298 2.71 11.86 3.10
N MET A 299 3.19 10.86 3.86
CA MET A 299 3.19 9.45 3.44
C MET A 299 1.78 8.95 3.13
N GLN A 300 0.83 9.15 4.05
CA GLN A 300 -0.59 8.81 3.86
C GLN A 300 -1.19 9.45 2.61
N SER A 301 -0.97 10.75 2.42
CA SER A 301 -1.51 11.50 1.28
C SER A 301 -0.92 11.01 -0.06
N ALA A 302 0.40 10.83 -0.11
CA ALA A 302 1.11 10.37 -1.29
C ALA A 302 0.75 8.92 -1.65
N PHE A 303 0.75 8.01 -0.66
CA PHE A 303 0.36 6.61 -0.85
C PHE A 303 -1.08 6.51 -1.36
N LYS A 304 -2.02 7.24 -0.74
CA LYS A 304 -3.42 7.27 -1.20
C LYS A 304 -3.56 7.72 -2.65
N ALA A 305 -2.86 8.79 -3.03
CA ALA A 305 -2.89 9.31 -4.39
C ALA A 305 -2.28 8.32 -5.39
N ALA A 306 -1.16 7.70 -5.04
CA ALA A 306 -0.47 6.73 -5.89
C ALA A 306 -1.28 5.42 -6.03
N MET A 307 -1.90 4.93 -4.94
CA MET A 307 -2.78 3.77 -4.96
C MET A 307 -4.03 3.99 -5.81
N LEU A 308 -4.64 5.20 -5.77
CA LEU A 308 -5.74 5.53 -6.67
C LEU A 308 -5.30 5.41 -8.13
N LYS A 309 -4.13 5.95 -8.47
CA LYS A 309 -3.59 5.88 -9.84
C LYS A 309 -3.29 4.44 -10.26
N LEU A 310 -2.66 3.65 -9.39
CA LEU A 310 -2.38 2.24 -9.59
C LEU A 310 -3.68 1.45 -9.85
N SER A 311 -4.70 1.65 -8.99
CA SER A 311 -5.99 0.96 -9.12
C SER A 311 -6.76 1.29 -10.41
N LEU A 312 -6.37 2.33 -11.13
CA LEU A 312 -6.99 2.80 -12.37
C LEU A 312 -6.16 2.47 -13.63
N LEU A 313 -5.02 1.79 -13.51
CA LEU A 313 -4.25 1.36 -14.68
C LEU A 313 -5.13 0.48 -15.59
N GLY A 314 -5.14 0.80 -16.89
CA GLY A 314 -6.01 0.15 -17.88
C GLY A 314 -7.49 0.53 -17.82
N GLN A 315 -7.91 1.34 -16.84
CA GLN A 315 -9.30 1.72 -16.62
C GLN A 315 -9.58 3.19 -16.99
N ASN A 316 -10.85 3.49 -17.24
CA ASN A 316 -11.32 4.87 -17.40
C ASN A 316 -12.22 5.23 -16.22
N GLN A 317 -11.70 6.01 -15.27
CA GLN A 317 -12.40 6.43 -14.06
C GLN A 317 -13.76 7.08 -14.33
N ALA A 318 -13.94 7.77 -15.47
CA ALA A 318 -15.22 8.41 -15.82
C ALA A 318 -16.36 7.40 -16.08
N ASN A 319 -16.03 6.13 -16.33
CA ASN A 319 -16.98 5.04 -16.53
C ASN A 319 -17.23 4.23 -15.25
N MET A 320 -16.59 4.60 -14.14
CA MET A 320 -16.64 3.87 -12.87
C MET A 320 -17.48 4.63 -11.85
N VAL A 321 -17.89 3.91 -10.80
CA VAL A 321 -18.67 4.45 -9.69
C VAL A 321 -17.76 4.63 -8.48
N ASP A 322 -17.64 5.85 -7.96
CA ASP A 322 -16.95 6.08 -6.69
C ASP A 322 -17.75 5.46 -5.53
N CYS A 323 -17.18 4.42 -4.94
CA CYS A 323 -17.72 3.70 -3.78
C CYS A 323 -16.75 3.78 -2.59
N SER A 324 -15.91 4.83 -2.55
CA SER A 324 -14.95 5.06 -1.46
C SER A 324 -15.64 5.21 -0.09
N ASP A 325 -16.93 5.54 -0.06
CA ASP A 325 -17.74 5.65 1.15
C ASP A 325 -18.07 4.31 1.83
N VAL A 326 -17.82 3.18 1.14
CA VAL A 326 -17.93 1.82 1.69
C VAL A 326 -16.69 1.41 2.50
N ILE A 327 -15.49 1.84 2.09
CA ILE A 327 -14.24 1.46 2.75
C ILE A 327 -14.24 1.93 4.22
N PRO A 328 -13.91 1.10 5.23
CA PRO A 328 -13.87 1.54 6.63
C PRO A 328 -12.93 2.74 6.88
N ASN A 329 -13.16 3.46 7.97
CA ASN A 329 -12.19 4.47 8.42
C ASN A 329 -11.07 3.76 9.18
N PRO A 330 -9.79 3.94 8.79
CA PRO A 330 -8.69 3.28 9.47
C PRO A 330 -8.53 3.73 10.93
N PRO A 331 -8.05 2.86 11.82
CA PRO A 331 -7.66 3.25 13.17
C PRO A 331 -6.57 4.34 13.15
N SER A 332 -6.60 5.23 14.13
CA SER A 332 -5.57 6.27 14.25
C SER A 332 -4.22 5.67 14.64
N LEU A 333 -3.14 6.18 14.04
CA LEU A 333 -1.77 5.89 14.46
C LEU A 333 -1.56 6.31 15.93
N LYS A 334 -0.92 5.45 16.72
CA LYS A 334 -0.59 5.71 18.14
C LYS A 334 0.91 5.84 18.39
N THR A 335 1.73 5.43 17.43
CA THR A 335 3.18 5.51 17.47
C THR A 335 3.66 6.78 16.75
N SER A 336 4.93 7.07 16.87
CA SER A 336 5.61 8.14 16.13
C SER A 336 6.92 7.59 15.57
N ALA A 337 7.39 8.19 14.47
CA ALA A 337 8.69 7.90 13.88
C ALA A 337 9.80 7.84 14.94
N HIS A 338 10.55 6.73 14.95
CA HIS A 338 11.60 6.48 15.92
C HIS A 338 12.72 5.65 15.31
N LEU A 339 13.91 5.73 15.91
CA LEU A 339 14.94 4.73 15.63
C LEU A 339 14.65 3.48 16.48
N PRO A 340 14.90 2.28 15.95
CA PRO A 340 14.84 1.05 16.75
C PRO A 340 15.76 1.13 17.98
N ALA A 341 15.40 0.42 19.04
CA ALA A 341 16.21 0.37 20.26
C ALA A 341 17.66 -0.10 19.95
N GLY A 342 18.66 0.62 20.48
CA GLY A 342 20.08 0.34 20.22
C GLY A 342 20.68 1.07 19.02
N GLU A 343 19.84 1.64 18.14
CA GLU A 343 20.29 2.47 17.03
C GLU A 343 20.51 3.93 17.43
N ASN A 344 21.19 4.69 16.58
CA ASN A 344 21.35 6.13 16.72
C ASN A 344 21.54 6.80 15.36
N MET A 345 21.52 8.13 15.34
CA MET A 345 21.63 8.90 14.09
C MET A 345 22.90 8.60 13.26
N ASN A 346 23.97 8.06 13.85
CA ASN A 346 25.19 7.70 13.10
C ASN A 346 25.02 6.42 12.27
N SER A 347 23.99 5.62 12.55
CA SER A 347 23.66 4.41 11.79
C SER A 347 22.92 4.72 10.49
N ILE A 348 22.37 5.92 10.34
CA ILE A 348 21.66 6.36 9.13
C ILE A 348 22.66 6.67 8.02
N GLU A 349 22.52 5.98 6.89
CA GLU A 349 23.27 6.23 5.66
C GLU A 349 22.54 7.27 4.81
N GLN A 350 22.71 8.55 5.15
CA GLN A 350 22.02 9.65 4.48
C GLN A 350 22.32 9.71 2.98
N ALA A 351 21.28 9.86 2.16
CA ALA A 351 21.41 9.89 0.70
C ALA A 351 20.75 11.12 0.03
N CYS A 352 19.85 11.84 0.72
CA CYS A 352 19.29 13.06 0.16
C CYS A 352 20.31 14.20 0.16
N ALA A 353 20.73 14.64 -1.03
CA ALA A 353 21.75 15.68 -1.17
C ALA A 353 21.26 17.09 -0.75
N THR A 354 19.95 17.31 -0.66
CA THR A 354 19.37 18.64 -0.46
C THR A 354 18.90 18.91 0.98
N ALA A 355 18.85 17.88 1.83
CA ALA A 355 18.39 18.01 3.21
C ALA A 355 19.01 16.93 4.10
N ALA A 356 19.35 17.29 5.34
CA ALA A 356 19.75 16.32 6.35
C ALA A 356 18.57 15.43 6.75
N PHE A 357 18.86 14.18 7.11
CA PHE A 357 17.85 13.26 7.63
C PHE A 357 17.23 13.82 8.92
N PRO A 358 15.89 13.72 9.11
CA PRO A 358 15.24 14.27 10.29
C PRO A 358 15.82 13.72 11.58
N SER A 359 16.03 14.57 12.59
CA SER A 359 16.47 14.12 13.91
C SER A 359 15.33 13.35 14.59
N ILE A 360 15.53 12.06 14.76
CA ILE A 360 14.60 11.13 15.43
C ILE A 360 15.32 10.43 16.60
N THR A 361 14.56 10.09 17.64
CA THR A 361 15.12 9.46 18.85
C THR A 361 14.95 7.96 18.79
N ALA A 362 15.91 7.23 19.35
CA ALA A 362 15.79 5.79 19.53
C ALA A 362 14.82 5.43 20.65
N GLU A 363 14.13 4.31 20.48
CA GLU A 363 13.36 3.69 21.55
C GLU A 363 14.26 3.33 22.74
N PRO A 364 13.72 3.43 23.97
CA PRO A 364 14.45 3.03 25.16
C PRO A 364 14.57 1.50 25.23
N GLY A 365 15.65 1.02 25.84
CA GLY A 365 15.85 -0.40 26.12
C GLY A 365 16.82 -1.08 25.16
N PRO A 366 16.99 -2.41 25.30
CA PRO A 366 17.86 -3.19 24.43
C PRO A 366 17.19 -3.46 23.08
N ALA A 367 18.00 -3.59 22.03
CA ALA A 367 17.54 -4.09 20.74
C ALA A 367 16.89 -5.49 20.90
N THR A 368 15.69 -5.66 20.37
CA THR A 368 14.99 -6.95 20.29
C THR A 368 14.90 -7.41 18.84
N ALA A 369 14.72 -8.71 18.63
CA ALA A 369 14.43 -9.21 17.29
C ALA A 369 12.98 -8.87 16.93
N VAL A 370 12.76 -8.45 15.69
CA VAL A 370 11.42 -8.27 15.12
C VAL A 370 10.78 -9.66 14.96
N PRO A 371 9.54 -9.87 15.44
CA PRO A 371 8.85 -11.14 15.27
C PRO A 371 8.44 -11.34 13.80
N PRO A 372 8.45 -12.58 13.28
CA PRO A 372 7.87 -12.86 11.98
C PRO A 372 6.35 -12.65 12.02
N VAL A 373 5.79 -12.23 10.88
CA VAL A 373 4.36 -12.31 10.62
C VAL A 373 4.01 -13.79 10.46
N PRO A 374 3.03 -14.34 11.20
CA PRO A 374 2.66 -15.75 11.07
C PRO A 374 2.19 -16.05 9.64
N PRO A 375 2.62 -17.16 9.02
CA PRO A 375 2.23 -17.50 7.66
C PRO A 375 0.73 -17.83 7.55
N SER A 376 0.21 -17.73 6.33
CA SER A 376 -1.09 -18.25 5.90
C SER A 376 -1.17 -19.78 5.94
#